data_AF-A0A6P0XKF2-F1
#
_entry.id   AF-A0A6P0XKF2-F1
#
_cell.length_a   1.000
_cell.length_b   1.000
_cell.length_c   1.000
_cell.angle_alpha   90.00
_cell.angle_beta   90.00
_cell.angle_gamma   90.00
#
_symmetry.space_group_name_H-M   'P 1'
#
loop_
_entity.id
_entity.type
_entity.pdbx_description
1 polymer ?
#
loop_
_entity_poly.entity_id
_entity_poly.type
_entity_poly.pdbx_seq_one_letter_code
_entity_poly.pdbx_strand_id
1 'polypeptide(L)'
;MSINKKGSFGGNKLATQIIGNIFEQVNWLKIEEELLACQKIAPCVSYPDDFCGLLKTYPLWNQSGDPDDAYLYKYEGAAQITDIGIQLSYLSNLVKNTFHLEYLKLCRLHEYTSATFFLPHRDYLDGSEEVAEIYTRIYIPVKIQEKCWNSYEDKYTI
;
A
#
# COMPACT_ATOMS: atom_id res chain seq x y z
N MET A 1 -8.36 32.84 -36.98
CA MET A 1 -8.63 32.17 -35.69
C MET A 1 -8.02 30.78 -35.74
N SER A 2 -6.90 30.57 -35.06
CA SER A 2 -6.34 29.26 -34.79
C SER A 2 -5.86 29.30 -33.34
N ILE A 3 -6.60 28.66 -32.45
CA ILE A 3 -6.25 28.55 -31.04
C ILE A 3 -5.38 27.30 -30.93
N ASN A 4 -4.07 27.54 -30.89
CA ASN A 4 -3.07 26.53 -30.57
C ASN A 4 -3.14 26.25 -29.07
N LYS A 5 -4.00 25.31 -28.63
CA LYS A 5 -3.94 24.78 -27.25
C LYS A 5 -2.81 23.75 -27.18
N LYS A 6 -1.57 24.21 -27.02
CA LYS A 6 -0.56 23.44 -26.29
C LYS A 6 -0.89 23.56 -24.81
N GLY A 7 -1.80 22.70 -24.34
CA GLY A 7 -1.99 22.46 -22.92
C GLY A 7 -0.77 21.70 -22.41
N SER A 8 0.15 22.43 -21.79
CA SER A 8 1.18 21.87 -20.93
C SER A 8 0.48 21.27 -19.71
N PHE A 9 0.24 19.96 -19.70
CA PHE A 9 -0.09 19.22 -18.48
C PHE A 9 1.21 18.97 -17.71
N GLY A 10 1.78 20.06 -17.19
CA GLY A 10 2.91 20.06 -16.27
C GLY A 10 2.38 20.02 -14.83
N GLY A 11 1.66 18.95 -14.47
CA GLY A 11 1.50 18.60 -13.07
C GLY A 11 2.85 18.09 -12.58
N ASN A 12 3.40 18.67 -11.51
CA ASN A 12 4.60 18.13 -10.87
C ASN A 12 4.29 16.70 -10.42
N LYS A 13 4.74 15.71 -11.20
CA LYS A 13 4.69 14.30 -10.81
C LYS A 13 5.50 14.20 -9.52
N LEU A 14 4.86 13.84 -8.41
CA LEU A 14 5.54 13.71 -7.13
C LEU A 14 6.59 12.60 -7.25
N ALA A 15 7.84 12.95 -7.01
CA ALA A 15 8.92 11.96 -6.94
C ALA A 15 8.72 11.09 -5.69
N THR A 16 9.01 9.79 -5.81
CA THR A 16 9.11 8.90 -4.65
C THR A 16 10.11 9.47 -3.64
N GLN A 17 9.65 9.66 -2.40
CA GLN A 17 10.45 10.27 -1.34
C GLN A 17 9.97 9.78 0.04
N ILE A 18 10.84 9.92 1.04
CA ILE A 18 10.45 9.76 2.44
C ILE A 18 9.64 10.99 2.85
N ILE A 19 8.42 10.78 3.34
CA ILE A 19 7.51 11.85 3.75
C ILE A 19 7.42 12.04 5.28
N GLY A 20 8.05 11.17 6.05
CA GLY A 20 8.01 11.21 7.51
C GLY A 20 8.69 10.01 8.15
N ASN A 21 8.75 10.00 9.47
CA ASN A 21 9.31 8.93 10.29
C ASN A 21 8.45 8.79 11.55
N ILE A 22 8.06 7.55 11.87
CA ILE A 22 7.25 7.21 13.05
C ILE A 22 7.98 6.30 14.06
N PHE A 23 9.30 6.14 13.92
CA PHE A 23 10.08 5.10 14.61
C PHE A 23 10.00 5.18 16.13
N GLU A 24 10.06 6.39 16.70
CA GLU A 24 10.01 6.61 18.14
C GLU A 24 8.59 6.47 18.72
N GLN A 25 7.56 6.61 17.88
CA GLN A 25 6.15 6.47 18.29
C GLN A 25 5.66 5.02 18.21
N VAL A 26 6.48 4.10 17.68
CA VAL A 26 6.13 2.71 17.46
C VAL A 26 6.64 1.81 18.60
N ASN A 27 5.72 1.09 19.23
CA ASN A 27 6.00 -0.09 20.03
C ASN A 27 6.30 -1.30 19.13
N TRP A 28 7.58 -1.51 18.87
CA TRP A 28 8.06 -2.60 18.00
C TRP A 28 7.76 -4.00 18.53
N LEU A 29 7.68 -4.17 19.86
CA LEU A 29 7.29 -5.45 20.45
C LEU A 29 5.85 -5.84 20.06
N LYS A 30 4.93 -4.86 20.04
CA LYS A 30 3.55 -5.09 19.59
C LYS A 30 3.45 -5.40 18.11
N ILE A 31 4.27 -4.75 17.28
CA ILE A 31 4.37 -5.12 15.87
C ILE A 31 4.84 -6.58 15.74
N GLU A 32 5.89 -6.98 16.44
CA GLU A 32 6.37 -8.37 16.38
C GLU A 32 5.32 -9.39 16.83
N GLU A 33 4.59 -9.12 17.91
CA GLU A 33 3.46 -9.95 18.37
C GLU A 33 2.39 -10.11 17.26
N GLU A 34 2.02 -9.02 16.59
CA GLU A 34 1.01 -9.05 15.52
C GLU A 34 1.54 -9.70 14.23
N LEU A 35 2.81 -9.51 13.89
CA LEU A 35 3.45 -10.20 12.77
C LEU A 35 3.57 -11.72 13.01
N LEU A 36 3.64 -12.17 14.27
CA LEU A 36 3.53 -13.59 14.60
C LEU A 36 2.09 -14.09 14.54
N ALA A 37 1.13 -13.27 14.98
CA ALA A 37 -0.30 -13.60 14.89
C ALA A 37 -0.77 -13.71 13.44
N CYS A 38 -0.31 -12.82 12.55
CA CYS A 38 -0.73 -12.81 11.14
C CYS A 38 -0.36 -14.09 10.39
N GLN A 39 0.68 -14.81 10.84
CA GLN A 39 1.07 -16.12 10.24
C GLN A 39 -0.01 -17.20 10.39
N LYS A 40 -0.97 -17.02 11.32
CA LYS A 40 -2.09 -17.93 11.54
C LYS A 40 -3.34 -17.55 10.74
N ILE A 41 -3.33 -16.37 10.12
CA ILE A 41 -4.43 -15.84 9.32
C ILE A 41 -4.19 -16.26 7.87
N ALA A 42 -5.24 -16.72 7.18
CA ALA A 42 -5.16 -17.01 5.76
C ALA A 42 -4.92 -15.70 4.98
N PRO A 43 -3.87 -15.62 4.13
CA PRO A 43 -3.65 -14.44 3.32
C PRO A 43 -4.64 -14.38 2.16
N CYS A 44 -5.02 -13.18 1.76
CA CYS A 44 -5.72 -12.93 0.52
C CYS A 44 -4.73 -12.94 -0.66
N VAL A 45 -5.16 -13.49 -1.80
CA VAL A 45 -4.43 -13.42 -3.06
C VAL A 45 -4.89 -12.19 -3.83
N SER A 46 -3.94 -11.32 -4.20
CA SER A 46 -4.21 -10.10 -4.96
C SER A 46 -3.16 -9.91 -6.04
N TYR A 47 -3.58 -9.56 -7.26
CA TYR A 47 -2.68 -9.24 -8.37
C TYR A 47 -1.62 -10.32 -8.66
N PRO A 48 -2.00 -11.60 -8.85
CA PRO A 48 -1.03 -12.69 -9.00
C PRO A 48 -0.16 -12.57 -10.25
N ASP A 49 -0.57 -11.78 -11.25
CA ASP A 49 0.14 -11.62 -12.51
C ASP A 49 1.30 -10.59 -12.42
N ASP A 50 1.38 -9.81 -11.34
CA ASP A 50 2.34 -8.70 -11.20
C ASP A 50 3.65 -9.11 -10.51
N PHE A 51 3.73 -10.31 -9.94
CA PHE A 51 4.89 -10.77 -9.17
C PHE A 51 5.25 -12.23 -9.43
N CYS A 52 6.50 -12.56 -9.16
CA CYS A 52 7.00 -13.91 -9.05
C CYS A 52 7.34 -14.20 -7.59
N GLY A 53 7.08 -15.42 -7.12
CA GLY A 53 7.31 -15.83 -5.73
C GLY A 53 6.02 -15.89 -4.90
N LEU A 54 6.12 -15.65 -3.60
CA LEU A 54 4.99 -15.72 -2.68
C LEU A 54 4.82 -14.38 -1.95
N LEU A 55 3.79 -13.66 -2.37
CA LEU A 55 3.27 -12.49 -1.67
C LEU A 55 2.07 -12.91 -0.83
N LYS A 56 2.12 -12.63 0.47
CA LYS A 56 0.95 -12.75 1.34
C LYS A 56 0.39 -11.35 1.57
N THR A 57 -0.90 -11.18 1.30
CA THR A 57 -1.59 -9.90 1.49
C THR A 57 -2.64 -10.04 2.57
N TYR A 58 -2.67 -9.06 3.48
CA TYR A 58 -3.62 -9.00 4.59
C TYR A 58 -4.32 -7.64 4.56
N PRO A 59 -5.54 -7.55 3.99
CA PRO A 59 -6.32 -6.31 3.98
C PRO A 59 -6.70 -5.91 5.40
N LEU A 60 -6.24 -4.74 5.84
CA LEU A 60 -6.58 -4.18 7.15
C LEU A 60 -7.80 -3.25 7.04
N TRP A 61 -7.85 -2.47 5.96
CA TRP A 61 -8.92 -1.54 5.64
C TRP A 61 -9.20 -1.55 4.14
N ASN A 62 -10.45 -1.66 3.72
CA ASN A 62 -10.85 -1.61 2.31
C ASN A 62 -12.28 -1.04 2.17
N GLN A 63 -12.87 -1.07 0.97
CA GLN A 63 -14.20 -0.51 0.74
C GLN A 63 -15.30 -1.26 1.50
N SER A 64 -15.25 -2.58 1.50
CA SER A 64 -16.35 -3.47 1.91
C SER A 64 -16.29 -3.90 3.38
N GLY A 65 -15.13 -3.80 4.02
CA GLY A 65 -14.81 -4.46 5.29
C GLY A 65 -14.50 -5.96 5.15
N ASP A 66 -14.48 -6.49 3.92
CA ASP A 66 -14.27 -7.93 3.67
C ASP A 66 -12.78 -8.30 3.77
N PRO A 67 -12.35 -9.22 4.64
CA PRO A 67 -10.96 -9.64 4.74
C PRO A 67 -10.40 -10.28 3.46
N ASP A 68 -11.25 -10.77 2.55
CA ASP A 68 -10.85 -11.40 1.29
C ASP A 68 -10.76 -10.40 0.13
N ASP A 69 -11.08 -9.12 0.35
CA ASP A 69 -10.98 -8.08 -0.67
C ASP A 69 -9.70 -7.24 -0.52
N ALA A 70 -8.70 -7.57 -1.34
CA ALA A 70 -7.42 -6.91 -1.36
C ALA A 70 -7.24 -5.93 -2.53
N TYR A 71 -8.28 -5.64 -3.31
CA TYR A 71 -8.15 -4.84 -4.53
C TYR A 71 -8.45 -3.36 -4.26
N LEU A 72 -7.84 -2.49 -5.06
CA LEU A 72 -8.16 -1.06 -5.04
C LEU A 72 -9.24 -0.75 -6.07
N TYR A 73 -10.33 -0.13 -5.62
CA TYR A 73 -11.40 0.36 -6.49
C TYR A 73 -11.55 1.87 -6.38
N LYS A 74 -12.19 2.47 -7.38
CA LYS A 74 -12.70 3.84 -7.26
C LYS A 74 -14.04 3.81 -6.53
N TYR A 75 -14.09 4.46 -5.38
CA TYR A 75 -15.31 4.59 -4.59
C TYR A 75 -15.32 5.87 -3.74
N GLU A 76 -16.52 6.31 -3.39
CA GLU A 76 -16.75 7.45 -2.51
C GLU A 76 -16.76 7.05 -1.04
N GLY A 77 -16.23 7.92 -0.17
CA GLY A 77 -16.12 7.66 1.27
C GLY A 77 -14.79 7.02 1.70
N ALA A 78 -14.71 6.68 2.98
CA ALA A 78 -13.53 6.13 3.62
C ALA A 78 -13.55 4.60 3.66
N ALA A 79 -12.37 3.99 3.72
CA ALA A 79 -12.21 2.57 3.95
C ALA A 79 -12.80 2.16 5.32
N GLN A 80 -13.35 0.95 5.35
CA GLN A 80 -13.84 0.26 6.53
C GLN A 80 -12.79 -0.73 7.01
N ILE A 81 -12.69 -0.90 8.34
CA ILE A 81 -11.79 -1.89 8.93
C ILE A 81 -12.31 -3.30 8.61
N THR A 82 -11.40 -4.23 8.31
CA THR A 82 -11.73 -5.63 8.10
C THR A 82 -11.61 -6.44 9.39
N ASP A 83 -12.11 -7.68 9.40
CA ASP A 83 -11.88 -8.63 10.50
C ASP A 83 -10.39 -8.89 10.77
N ILE A 84 -9.55 -8.85 9.73
CA ILE A 84 -8.09 -8.95 9.88
C ILE A 84 -7.54 -7.67 10.53
N GLY A 85 -8.02 -6.49 10.12
CA GLY A 85 -7.67 -5.21 10.73
C GLY A 85 -8.03 -5.15 12.21
N ILE A 86 -9.14 -5.76 12.61
CA ILE A 86 -9.55 -5.88 14.02
C ILE A 86 -8.60 -6.80 14.79
N GLN A 87 -8.21 -7.94 14.21
CA GLN A 87 -7.26 -8.89 14.82
C GLN A 87 -5.84 -8.31 14.95
N LEU A 88 -5.41 -7.52 13.97
CA LEU A 88 -4.12 -6.79 13.94
C LEU A 88 -4.32 -5.34 14.42
N SER A 89 -4.90 -5.22 15.61
CA SER A 89 -5.38 -3.98 16.21
C SER A 89 -4.31 -2.90 16.38
N TYR A 90 -3.07 -3.26 16.70
CA TYR A 90 -1.97 -2.33 16.89
C TYR A 90 -1.54 -1.71 15.55
N LEU A 91 -1.40 -2.52 14.50
CA LEU A 91 -1.16 -2.02 13.13
C LEU A 91 -2.30 -1.13 12.65
N SER A 92 -3.56 -1.51 12.87
CA SER A 92 -4.71 -0.67 12.53
C SER A 92 -4.73 0.65 13.31
N ASN A 93 -4.40 0.63 14.60
CA ASN A 93 -4.29 1.83 15.41
C ASN A 93 -3.11 2.72 14.98
N LEU A 94 -2.00 2.13 14.53
CA LEU A 94 -0.89 2.89 13.99
C LEU A 94 -1.31 3.70 12.76
N VAL A 95 -2.05 3.08 11.85
CA VAL A 95 -2.63 3.76 10.67
C VAL A 95 -3.57 4.87 11.11
N LYS A 96 -4.49 4.59 12.02
CA LYS A 96 -5.45 5.56 12.58
C LYS A 96 -4.78 6.77 13.25
N ASN A 97 -3.65 6.56 13.92
CA ASN A 97 -2.94 7.62 14.64
C ASN A 97 -1.97 8.41 13.74
N THR A 98 -1.66 7.89 12.56
CA THR A 98 -0.68 8.48 11.62
C THR A 98 -1.36 9.20 10.46
N PHE A 99 -2.54 8.73 10.02
CA PHE A 99 -3.21 9.22 8.82
C PHE A 99 -4.64 9.69 9.08
N HIS A 100 -5.07 10.64 8.26
CA HIS A 100 -6.46 11.06 8.12
C HIS A 100 -7.29 9.97 7.44
N LEU A 101 -8.01 9.18 8.23
CA LEU A 101 -8.76 8.01 7.75
C LEU A 101 -9.89 8.37 6.77
N GLU A 102 -10.39 9.61 6.81
CA GLU A 102 -11.40 10.10 5.86
C GLU A 102 -10.93 10.06 4.39
N TYR A 103 -9.60 10.01 4.17
CA TYR A 103 -9.00 9.88 2.83
C TYR A 103 -8.45 8.48 2.54
N LEU A 104 -8.47 7.57 3.52
CA LEU A 104 -7.93 6.23 3.34
C LEU A 104 -8.83 5.42 2.40
N LYS A 105 -8.25 4.85 1.34
CA LYS A 105 -8.96 4.01 0.37
C LYS A 105 -8.69 2.53 0.51
N LEU A 106 -7.47 2.18 0.92
CA LEU A 106 -7.02 0.82 1.09
C LEU A 106 -5.80 0.82 2.00
N CYS A 107 -5.77 -0.09 2.97
CA CYS A 107 -4.59 -0.39 3.78
C CYS A 107 -4.40 -1.90 3.84
N ARG A 108 -3.19 -2.37 3.53
CA ARG A 108 -2.84 -3.79 3.49
C ARG A 108 -1.47 -3.98 4.11
N LEU A 109 -1.30 -5.08 4.84
CA LEU A 109 0.00 -5.61 5.19
C LEU A 109 0.44 -6.57 4.10
N HIS A 110 1.64 -6.37 3.57
CA HIS A 110 2.27 -7.26 2.60
C HIS A 110 3.49 -7.95 3.23
N GLU A 111 3.53 -9.28 3.17
CA GLU A 111 4.70 -10.08 3.50
C GLU A 111 5.28 -10.64 2.20
N TYR A 112 6.52 -10.27 1.91
CA TYR A 112 7.28 -10.76 0.76
C TYR A 112 8.21 -11.86 1.25
N THR A 113 8.01 -13.09 0.80
CA THR A 113 8.93 -14.18 1.17
C THR A 113 10.20 -14.15 0.33
N SER A 114 11.21 -14.93 0.74
CA SER A 114 12.44 -15.12 -0.05
C SER A 114 12.15 -15.42 -1.53
N ALA A 115 12.94 -14.80 -2.42
CA ALA A 115 12.80 -14.90 -3.87
C ALA A 115 11.48 -14.34 -4.45
N THR A 116 10.75 -13.52 -3.69
CA THR A 116 9.61 -12.75 -4.22
C THR A 116 10.10 -11.46 -4.84
N PHE A 117 9.67 -11.17 -6.07
CA PHE A 117 9.92 -9.90 -6.73
C PHE A 117 8.72 -9.49 -7.58
N PHE A 118 8.48 -8.19 -7.65
CA PHE A 118 7.50 -7.62 -8.56
C PHE A 118 8.14 -7.43 -9.93
N LEU A 119 7.40 -7.78 -10.98
CA LEU A 119 7.76 -7.40 -12.33
C LEU A 119 7.78 -5.87 -12.42
N PRO A 120 8.76 -5.26 -13.12
CA PRO A 120 8.73 -3.82 -13.33
C PRO A 120 7.43 -3.41 -14.02
N HIS A 121 6.57 -2.68 -13.31
CA HIS A 121 5.23 -2.32 -13.76
C HIS A 121 4.91 -0.86 -13.42
N ARG A 122 3.78 -0.40 -13.93
CA ARG A 122 3.16 0.86 -13.52
C ARG A 122 1.75 0.53 -13.07
N ASP A 123 1.39 0.98 -11.88
CA ASP A 123 0.03 0.88 -11.37
C ASP A 123 -0.94 1.80 -12.12
N TYR A 124 -2.24 1.54 -11.95
CA TYR A 124 -3.36 2.42 -12.36
C TYR A 124 -3.51 2.58 -13.89
N LEU A 125 -3.13 1.58 -14.68
CA LEU A 125 -3.25 1.62 -16.15
C LEU A 125 -4.67 1.34 -16.65
N ASP A 126 -5.52 0.69 -15.84
CA ASP A 126 -6.76 0.04 -16.29
C ASP A 126 -7.99 0.96 -16.49
N GLY A 127 -7.86 2.29 -16.63
CA GLY A 127 -9.05 3.04 -17.08
C GLY A 127 -9.18 4.56 -16.94
N SER A 128 -8.12 5.34 -16.72
CA SER A 128 -7.98 6.76 -17.12
C SER A 128 -6.74 7.33 -16.42
N GLU A 129 -5.99 8.20 -17.09
CA GLU A 129 -4.89 8.95 -16.46
C GLU A 129 -5.34 9.67 -15.17
N GLU A 130 -6.64 9.96 -15.04
CA GLU A 130 -7.28 10.47 -13.83
C GLU A 130 -7.10 9.58 -12.58
N VAL A 131 -6.98 8.24 -12.71
CA VAL A 131 -6.84 7.33 -11.55
C VAL A 131 -5.43 7.41 -10.93
N ALA A 132 -4.41 7.63 -11.76
CA ALA A 132 -3.04 7.78 -11.27
C ALA A 132 -2.83 9.12 -10.54
N GLU A 133 -3.62 10.15 -10.88
CA GLU A 133 -3.52 11.48 -10.26
C GLU A 133 -4.27 11.60 -8.92
N ILE A 134 -5.21 10.69 -8.63
CA ILE A 134 -6.05 10.75 -7.42
C ILE A 134 -5.52 9.97 -6.22
N TYR A 135 -4.60 9.04 -6.41
CA TYR A 135 -4.13 8.18 -5.33
C TYR A 135 -2.67 8.42 -4.97
N THR A 136 -2.44 8.63 -3.67
CA THR A 136 -1.12 8.60 -3.07
C THR A 136 -0.93 7.25 -2.40
N ARG A 137 0.05 6.46 -2.85
CA ARG A 137 0.46 5.20 -2.20
C ARG A 137 1.62 5.48 -1.25
N ILE A 138 1.47 5.06 0.00
CA ILE A 138 2.48 5.22 1.05
C ILE A 138 2.85 3.83 1.58
N TYR A 139 4.14 3.57 1.72
CA TYR A 139 4.66 2.38 2.37
C TYR A 139 5.21 2.74 3.75
N ILE A 140 4.87 1.93 4.75
CA ILE A 140 5.51 1.93 6.06
C ILE A 140 6.25 0.60 6.20
N PRO A 141 7.59 0.59 6.13
CA PRO A 141 8.35 -0.62 6.39
C PRO A 141 8.23 -0.99 7.88
N VAL A 142 7.61 -2.14 8.17
CA VAL A 142 7.44 -2.66 9.55
C VAL A 142 8.48 -3.70 9.93
N LYS A 143 9.01 -4.43 8.94
CA LYS A 143 10.12 -5.38 9.09
C LYS A 143 10.84 -5.49 7.75
N ILE A 144 12.14 -5.22 7.74
CA ILE A 144 12.99 -5.26 6.55
C ILE A 144 14.17 -6.20 6.78
N GLN A 145 14.74 -6.69 5.68
CA GLN A 145 16.03 -7.38 5.66
C GLN A 145 16.95 -6.64 4.71
N GLU A 146 18.28 -6.76 4.89
CA GLU A 146 19.29 -6.09 4.05
C GLU A 146 19.17 -6.41 2.55
N LYS A 147 18.51 -7.52 2.20
CA LYS A 147 18.32 -8.00 0.83
C LYS A 147 16.95 -7.62 0.25
N CYS A 148 16.18 -6.76 0.91
CA CYS A 148 14.92 -6.21 0.40
C CYS A 148 15.18 -4.84 -0.23
N TRP A 149 14.74 -4.67 -1.47
CA TRP A 149 14.97 -3.45 -2.26
C TRP A 149 13.71 -3.09 -3.03
N ASN A 150 13.46 -1.80 -3.16
CA ASN A 150 12.47 -1.23 -4.07
C ASN A 150 13.19 -0.48 -5.19
N SER A 151 12.61 -0.45 -6.39
CA SER A 151 13.11 0.36 -7.50
C SER A 151 12.01 1.25 -8.08
N TYR A 152 12.43 2.42 -8.57
CA TYR A 152 11.56 3.37 -9.26
C TYR A 152 12.38 4.06 -10.36
N GLU A 153 11.95 3.91 -11.61
CA GLU A 153 12.71 4.35 -12.79
C GLU A 153 14.16 3.81 -12.73
N ASP A 154 15.16 4.67 -12.88
CA ASP A 154 16.57 4.29 -12.85
C ASP A 154 17.16 4.27 -11.42
N LYS A 155 16.33 4.39 -10.38
CA LYS A 155 16.75 4.46 -8.98
C LYS A 155 16.31 3.23 -8.20
N TYR A 156 17.09 2.89 -7.17
CA TYR A 156 16.72 1.87 -6.18
C TYR A 156 16.89 2.41 -4.76
N THR A 157 16.05 1.95 -3.85
CA THR A 157 16.05 2.31 -2.42
C THR A 157 15.83 1.06 -1.58
N ILE A 158 16.40 1.05 -0.37
CA ILE A 158 16.11 0.04 0.65
C ILE A 158 14.77 0.40 1.31
#